data_AF-K0TES0-F1
#
_entry.id   AF-K0TES0-F1
#
_cell.length_a   1.000
_cell.length_b   1.000
_cell.length_c   1.000
_cell.angle_alpha   90.00
_cell.angle_beta   90.00
_cell.angle_gamma   90.00
#
_symmetry.space_group_name_H-M   'P 1'
#
loop_
_entity.id
_entity.type
_entity.pdbx_description
1 polymer ?
#
loop_
_entity_poly.entity_id
_entity_poly.type
_entity_poly.pdbx_seq_one_letter_code
_entity_poly.pdbx_strand_id
1 'polypeptide(L)'
;MTIIRRRPEVKAPLVFLALAAVFLVVKDELLDPLLYQTLRGRTNYVQRQVYIPPSLDVDSQRSLSLNLGNGDCKWMPPNPNVPTDVDYQKTIVVGFPSGDKRMVYLQMEALTGISAKDEWDFAFQGASNHPFIKANYPHHEGLWGWGSVGDQVVLMVPNIRRSMIEYHDILWDLNFAETWGEANQMRDNLFASKPPVEDFYAWRDLRVMDEIH
;
A
#
# COMPACT_ATOMS: atom_id res chain seq x y z
N MET A 1 27.64 -70.64 -25.82
CA MET A 1 27.61 -69.42 -24.98
C MET A 1 26.80 -68.38 -25.76
N THR A 2 25.52 -68.26 -25.44
CA THR A 2 24.53 -67.57 -26.28
C THR A 2 24.13 -66.27 -25.61
N ILE A 3 24.43 -65.12 -26.24
CA ILE A 3 24.11 -63.79 -25.71
C ILE A 3 22.66 -63.45 -26.07
N ILE A 4 21.78 -63.41 -25.06
CA ILE A 4 20.39 -62.95 -25.19
C ILE A 4 20.39 -61.43 -24.98
N ARG A 5 20.24 -60.65 -26.07
CA ARG A 5 19.90 -59.21 -25.99
C ARG A 5 18.41 -59.08 -25.69
N ARG A 6 18.05 -58.65 -24.47
CA ARG A 6 16.69 -58.21 -24.15
C ARG A 6 16.43 -56.84 -24.79
N ARG A 7 15.37 -56.71 -25.59
CA ARG A 7 14.84 -55.40 -26.03
C ARG A 7 14.12 -54.75 -24.85
N PRO A 8 14.22 -53.42 -24.65
CA PRO A 8 13.45 -52.74 -23.61
C PRO A 8 11.98 -52.65 -24.03
N GLU A 9 11.09 -53.23 -23.24
CA GLU A 9 9.65 -52.99 -23.32
C GLU A 9 9.37 -51.54 -22.91
N VAL A 10 9.00 -50.69 -23.87
CA VAL A 10 8.47 -49.37 -23.58
C VAL A 10 7.06 -49.55 -23.05
N LYS A 11 6.86 -49.28 -21.76
CA LYS A 11 5.56 -49.29 -21.11
C LYS A 11 4.70 -48.16 -21.69
N ALA A 12 3.92 -48.47 -22.72
CA ALA A 12 2.93 -47.58 -23.34
C ALA A 12 2.14 -46.67 -22.36
N PRO A 13 1.69 -47.13 -21.16
CA PRO A 13 0.96 -46.24 -20.25
C PRO A 13 1.77 -45.06 -19.70
N LEU A 14 3.10 -45.16 -19.61
CA LEU A 14 3.97 -44.05 -19.18
C LEU A 14 4.08 -42.95 -20.24
N VAL A 15 4.03 -43.34 -21.52
CA VAL A 15 4.07 -42.37 -22.64
C VAL A 15 2.76 -41.59 -22.72
N PHE A 16 1.62 -42.25 -22.48
CA PHE A 16 0.32 -41.58 -22.45
C PHE A 16 0.16 -40.64 -21.25
N LEU A 17 0.67 -41.02 -20.07
CA LEU A 17 0.72 -40.12 -18.90
C LEU A 17 1.60 -38.90 -19.14
N ALA A 18 2.78 -39.08 -19.77
CA ALA A 18 3.66 -37.97 -20.12
C ALA A 18 3.01 -37.03 -21.14
N LEU A 19 2.33 -37.58 -22.17
CA LEU A 19 1.62 -36.78 -23.17
C LEU A 19 0.41 -36.05 -22.58
N ALA A 20 -0.35 -36.67 -21.68
CA ALA A 20 -1.47 -36.03 -20.99
C ALA A 20 -0.98 -34.90 -20.06
N ALA A 21 0.14 -35.09 -19.36
CA ALA A 21 0.77 -34.04 -18.57
C ALA A 21 1.24 -32.87 -19.45
N VAL A 22 1.87 -33.16 -20.60
CA VAL A 22 2.27 -32.11 -21.56
C VAL A 22 1.03 -31.38 -22.10
N PHE A 23 -0.06 -32.08 -22.43
CA PHE A 23 -1.29 -31.44 -22.90
C PHE A 23 -1.95 -30.57 -21.84
N LEU A 24 -1.94 -30.98 -20.57
CA LEU A 24 -2.45 -30.17 -19.46
C LEU A 24 -1.58 -28.94 -19.23
N VAL A 25 -0.25 -29.09 -19.28
CA VAL A 25 0.69 -27.96 -19.17
C VAL A 25 0.51 -26.99 -20.33
N VAL A 26 0.39 -27.47 -21.57
CA VAL A 26 0.16 -26.61 -22.75
C VAL A 26 -1.21 -25.92 -22.69
N LYS A 27 -2.24 -26.60 -22.15
CA LYS A 27 -3.57 -26.01 -21.97
C LYS A 27 -3.56 -24.92 -20.90
N ASP A 28 -2.86 -25.13 -19.78
CA ASP A 28 -2.64 -24.08 -18.76
C ASP A 28 -1.78 -22.93 -19.31
N GLU A 29 -0.75 -23.21 -20.11
CA GLU A 29 0.09 -22.19 -20.77
C GLU A 29 -0.71 -21.29 -21.73
N LEU A 30 -1.74 -21.83 -22.38
CA LEU A 30 -2.62 -21.06 -23.27
C LEU A 30 -3.68 -20.25 -22.51
N LEU A 31 -4.07 -20.70 -21.32
CA LEU A 31 -5.14 -20.07 -20.53
C LEU A 31 -4.62 -19.00 -19.57
N ASP A 32 -3.37 -19.06 -19.11
CA ASP A 32 -2.84 -18.11 -18.13
C ASP A 32 -1.36 -17.71 -18.37
N PRO A 33 -1.06 -16.95 -19.44
CA PRO A 33 0.32 -16.57 -19.81
C PRO A 33 1.01 -15.64 -18.80
N LEU A 34 0.26 -15.08 -17.84
CA LEU A 34 0.75 -14.13 -16.85
C LEU A 34 1.43 -14.78 -15.65
N LEU A 35 1.05 -16.02 -15.28
CA LEU A 35 1.54 -16.65 -14.06
C LEU A 35 3.03 -17.02 -14.13
N TYR A 36 3.51 -17.42 -15.32
CA TYR A 36 4.91 -17.84 -15.51
C TYR A 36 5.89 -16.68 -15.75
N GLN A 37 5.41 -15.53 -16.23
CA GLN A 37 6.26 -14.35 -16.43
C GLN A 37 6.74 -13.75 -15.09
N THR A 38 5.99 -13.99 -14.01
CA THR A 38 6.35 -13.50 -12.67
C THR A 38 7.35 -14.41 -11.94
N LEU A 39 7.45 -15.71 -12.32
CA LEU A 39 8.22 -16.71 -11.57
C LEU A 39 9.60 -17.06 -12.16
N ARG A 40 9.91 -16.66 -13.40
CA ARG A 40 11.26 -16.76 -13.95
C ARG A 40 11.80 -15.39 -14.29
N GLY A 41 12.63 -14.85 -13.40
CA GLY A 41 13.46 -13.66 -13.60
C GLY A 41 14.43 -13.80 -14.78
N ARG A 42 13.90 -13.77 -16.00
CA ARG A 42 14.63 -13.45 -17.22
C ARG A 42 14.27 -12.03 -17.58
N THR A 43 15.13 -11.12 -17.16
CA THR A 43 15.24 -9.74 -17.64
C THR A 43 15.66 -9.75 -19.11
N ASN A 44 14.76 -10.15 -20.00
CA ASN A 44 14.76 -9.56 -21.32
C ASN A 44 13.95 -8.29 -21.19
N TYR A 45 14.53 -7.16 -21.59
CA TYR A 45 13.84 -5.87 -21.73
C TYR A 45 12.70 -6.03 -22.75
N VAL A 46 11.60 -6.64 -22.33
CA VAL A 46 10.33 -6.49 -23.00
C VAL A 46 9.94 -5.06 -22.69
N GLN A 47 10.07 -4.17 -23.66
CA GLN A 47 9.23 -2.97 -23.74
C GLN A 47 7.79 -3.50 -23.75
N ARG A 48 7.26 -3.85 -22.59
CA ARG A 48 5.83 -3.98 -22.40
C ARG A 48 5.34 -2.57 -22.64
N GLN A 49 4.78 -2.32 -23.82
CA GLN A 49 3.80 -1.25 -23.93
C GLN A 49 2.78 -1.55 -22.84
N VAL A 50 2.86 -0.79 -21.75
CA VAL A 50 1.88 -0.86 -20.68
C VAL A 50 0.59 -0.42 -21.35
N TYR A 51 -0.27 -1.40 -21.66
CA TYR A 51 -1.61 -1.11 -22.11
C TYR A 51 -2.35 -0.52 -20.92
N ILE A 52 -2.42 0.81 -20.90
CA ILE A 52 -3.29 1.55 -20.00
C ILE A 52 -4.65 1.52 -20.69
N PRO A 53 -5.65 0.78 -20.17
CA PRO A 53 -6.99 0.84 -20.74
C PRO A 53 -7.43 2.31 -20.73
N PRO A 54 -8.06 2.81 -21.82
CA PRO A 54 -8.70 4.11 -21.76
C PRO A 54 -9.67 4.07 -20.57
N SER A 55 -9.50 4.98 -19.62
CA SER A 55 -10.40 5.11 -18.48
C SER A 55 -11.83 5.23 -19.00
N LEU A 56 -12.79 4.70 -18.24
CA LEU A 56 -14.19 5.02 -18.44
C LEU A 56 -14.32 6.55 -18.30
N ASP A 57 -14.63 7.19 -19.43
CA ASP A 57 -14.76 8.63 -19.67
C ASP A 57 -13.50 9.35 -20.22
N VAL A 58 -13.68 10.04 -21.35
CA VAL A 58 -12.68 10.83 -22.07
C VAL A 58 -12.39 12.13 -21.30
N ASP A 59 -13.35 12.60 -20.50
CA ASP A 59 -13.19 13.76 -19.62
C ASP A 59 -12.50 13.38 -18.28
N SER A 60 -12.42 12.09 -17.94
CA SER A 60 -11.89 11.58 -16.67
C SER A 60 -10.43 11.09 -16.72
N GLN A 61 -9.72 11.27 -17.85
CA GLN A 61 -8.36 10.77 -18.12
C GLN A 61 -7.27 11.41 -17.24
N ARG A 62 -7.38 11.27 -15.93
CA ARG A 62 -6.33 11.64 -15.00
C ARG A 62 -5.17 10.67 -15.18
N SER A 63 -4.07 11.16 -15.72
CA SER A 63 -2.82 10.40 -15.73
C SER A 63 -2.31 10.27 -14.30
N LEU A 64 -2.08 9.04 -13.80
CA LEU A 64 -1.52 8.82 -12.45
C LEU A 64 -0.16 9.51 -12.27
N SER A 65 0.62 9.52 -13.35
CA SER A 65 1.95 10.09 -13.42
C SER A 65 2.23 10.65 -14.81
N LEU A 66 2.96 11.75 -14.87
CA LEU A 66 3.52 12.30 -16.10
C LEU A 66 4.96 11.80 -16.25
N ASN A 67 5.24 11.03 -17.30
CA ASN A 67 6.59 10.63 -17.65
C ASN A 67 7.31 11.85 -18.25
N LEU A 68 8.39 12.30 -17.61
CA LEU A 68 9.17 13.46 -18.06
C LEU A 68 10.37 13.05 -18.93
N GLY A 69 10.60 11.74 -19.13
CA GLY A 69 11.79 11.19 -19.79
C GLY A 69 12.96 10.97 -18.83
N ASN A 70 14.02 10.30 -19.29
CA ASN A 70 15.26 10.06 -18.52
C ASN A 70 15.11 9.37 -17.14
N GLY A 71 14.00 8.66 -16.91
CA GLY A 71 13.70 8.05 -15.62
C GLY A 71 12.95 8.98 -14.65
N ASP A 72 12.69 10.22 -15.06
CA ASP A 72 11.93 11.18 -14.28
C ASP A 72 10.42 11.01 -14.48
N CYS A 73 9.70 11.12 -13.37
CA CYS A 73 8.25 10.97 -13.32
C CYS A 73 7.69 12.01 -12.34
N LYS A 74 6.62 12.69 -12.75
CA LYS A 74 5.86 13.58 -11.86
C LYS A 74 4.55 12.90 -11.47
N TRP A 75 4.36 12.66 -10.17
CA TRP A 75 3.07 12.23 -9.65
C TRP A 75 2.01 13.29 -9.89
N MET A 76 0.84 12.90 -10.41
CA MET A 76 -0.30 13.81 -10.50
C MET A 76 -1.04 13.78 -9.16
N PRO A 77 -1.21 14.93 -8.48
CA PRO A 77 -1.97 14.97 -7.23
C PRO A 77 -3.45 14.67 -7.48
N PRO A 78 -4.18 14.19 -6.46
CA PRO A 78 -5.63 14.11 -6.52
C PRO A 78 -6.26 15.52 -6.51
N ASN A 79 -7.53 15.62 -6.88
CA ASN A 79 -8.32 16.84 -6.78
C ASN A 79 -8.72 17.07 -5.30
N PRO A 80 -8.29 18.19 -4.68
CA PRO A 80 -8.67 18.54 -3.32
C PRO A 80 -10.12 19.05 -3.20
N ASN A 81 -10.72 19.50 -4.30
CA ASN A 81 -12.07 20.04 -4.35
C ASN A 81 -13.06 18.92 -4.67
N VAL A 82 -13.50 18.23 -3.62
CA VAL A 82 -14.45 17.11 -3.74
C VAL A 82 -15.86 17.66 -3.99
N PRO A 83 -16.56 17.21 -5.06
CA PRO A 83 -17.94 17.61 -5.34
C PRO A 83 -18.86 17.34 -4.16
N THR A 84 -19.79 18.25 -3.86
CA THR A 84 -20.72 18.12 -2.71
C THR A 84 -22.06 17.49 -3.07
N ASP A 85 -22.34 17.35 -4.36
CA ASP A 85 -23.58 16.84 -4.95
C ASP A 85 -23.54 15.34 -5.26
N VAL A 86 -22.36 14.72 -5.15
CA VAL A 86 -22.16 13.27 -5.32
C VAL A 86 -22.17 12.58 -3.98
N ASP A 87 -23.00 11.55 -3.82
CA ASP A 87 -22.99 10.71 -2.62
C ASP A 87 -21.89 9.65 -2.71
N TYR A 88 -20.78 9.87 -2.00
CA TYR A 88 -19.65 8.96 -1.98
C TYR A 88 -19.72 7.99 -0.81
N GLN A 89 -19.42 6.72 -1.08
CA GLN A 89 -19.09 5.75 -0.03
C GLN A 89 -17.82 6.19 0.73
N LYS A 90 -17.92 6.41 2.03
CA LYS A 90 -16.85 6.91 2.89
C LYS A 90 -16.10 5.76 3.53
N THR A 91 -14.82 5.70 3.22
CA THR A 91 -13.86 4.71 3.71
C THR A 91 -12.92 5.35 4.71
N ILE A 92 -12.81 4.75 5.89
CA ILE A 92 -11.90 5.23 6.91
C ILE A 92 -10.69 4.32 6.92
N VAL A 93 -9.52 4.90 6.70
CA VAL A 93 -8.23 4.22 6.78
C VAL A 93 -7.69 4.45 8.19
N VAL A 94 -7.77 3.41 9.02
CA VAL A 94 -7.40 3.44 10.44
C VAL A 94 -6.16 2.58 10.69
N GLY A 95 -5.42 2.87 11.76
CA GLY A 95 -4.23 2.11 12.14
C GLY A 95 -3.34 2.89 13.09
N PHE A 96 -2.37 2.21 13.68
CA PHE A 96 -1.40 2.81 14.59
C PHE A 96 -0.59 3.94 13.89
N PRO A 97 -0.08 4.97 14.60
CA PRO A 97 0.94 5.87 14.06
C PRO A 97 2.09 5.07 13.41
N SER A 98 2.64 5.56 12.30
CA SER A 98 3.59 4.79 11.48
C SER A 98 3.03 3.43 10.98
N GLY A 99 1.71 3.39 10.84
CA GLY A 99 0.92 2.23 10.41
C GLY A 99 0.91 1.96 8.90
N ASP A 100 1.76 2.62 8.12
CA ASP A 100 1.71 2.65 6.65
C ASP A 100 0.36 3.11 6.04
N LYS A 101 -0.51 3.78 6.82
CA LYS A 101 -1.81 4.31 6.35
C LYS A 101 -1.67 5.21 5.12
N ARG A 102 -0.56 5.93 5.00
CA ARG A 102 -0.23 6.79 3.86
C ARG A 102 -0.17 6.03 2.55
N MET A 103 0.38 4.83 2.54
CA MET A 103 0.43 4.01 1.34
C MET A 103 -0.99 3.68 0.84
N VAL A 104 -1.90 3.34 1.76
CA VAL A 104 -3.27 2.95 1.41
C VAL A 104 -4.09 4.12 0.89
N TYR A 105 -4.12 5.25 1.59
CA TYR A 105 -4.91 6.37 1.08
C TYR A 105 -4.29 6.97 -0.20
N LEU A 106 -2.96 6.92 -0.38
CA LEU A 106 -2.34 7.31 -1.66
C LEU A 106 -2.78 6.41 -2.82
N GLN A 107 -2.95 5.10 -2.59
CA GLN A 107 -3.50 4.20 -3.60
C GLN A 107 -4.97 4.51 -3.92
N MET A 108 -5.76 4.85 -2.91
CA MET A 108 -7.16 5.27 -3.10
C MET A 108 -7.23 6.59 -3.90
N GLU A 109 -6.42 7.59 -3.53
CA GLU A 109 -6.26 8.85 -4.27
C GLU A 109 -5.78 8.61 -5.70
N ALA A 110 -4.88 7.63 -5.90
CA ALA A 110 -4.41 7.26 -7.22
C ALA A 110 -5.57 6.77 -8.09
N LEU A 111 -6.33 5.79 -7.59
CA LEU A 111 -7.39 5.11 -8.32
C LEU A 111 -8.59 6.00 -8.64
N THR A 112 -8.96 6.93 -7.74
CA THR A 112 -10.14 7.77 -7.93
C THR A 112 -9.82 9.19 -8.35
N GLY A 113 -8.59 9.66 -8.14
CA GLY A 113 -8.23 11.05 -8.33
C GLY A 113 -8.84 12.01 -7.30
N ILE A 114 -9.41 11.51 -6.21
CA ILE A 114 -10.04 12.30 -5.15
C ILE A 114 -9.17 12.27 -3.90
N SER A 115 -8.94 13.40 -3.26
CA SER A 115 -8.08 13.50 -2.07
C SER A 115 -8.67 12.78 -0.86
N ALA A 116 -7.79 12.22 -0.03
CA ALA A 116 -8.11 11.85 1.33
C ALA A 116 -8.08 13.08 2.25
N LYS A 117 -8.73 12.97 3.41
CA LYS A 117 -8.71 14.01 4.44
C LYS A 117 -8.36 13.43 5.80
N ASP A 118 -7.72 14.23 6.65
CA ASP A 118 -7.35 13.82 8.00
C ASP A 118 -8.56 13.93 8.94
N GLU A 119 -8.72 12.99 9.87
CA GLU A 119 -9.83 12.99 10.83
C GLU A 119 -9.83 14.25 11.73
N TRP A 120 -8.66 14.83 12.01
CA TRP A 120 -8.58 16.06 12.78
C TRP A 120 -9.26 17.23 12.08
N ASP A 121 -9.23 17.27 10.75
CA ASP A 121 -9.95 18.30 10.01
C ASP A 121 -11.47 18.13 10.16
N PHE A 122 -11.99 16.90 10.32
CA PHE A 122 -13.42 16.70 10.60
C PHE A 122 -13.81 17.28 11.96
N ALA A 123 -12.94 17.13 12.96
CA ALA A 123 -13.16 17.66 14.30
C ALA A 123 -13.09 19.20 14.34
N PHE A 124 -12.18 19.82 13.61
CA PHE A 124 -11.91 21.26 13.72
C PHE A 124 -12.43 22.13 12.57
N GLN A 125 -12.55 21.59 11.36
CA GLN A 125 -13.02 22.31 10.17
C GLN A 125 -14.42 21.85 9.72
N GLY A 126 -14.94 20.77 10.33
CA GLY A 126 -16.24 20.20 10.01
C GLY A 126 -16.18 19.10 8.94
N ALA A 127 -17.25 18.32 8.87
CA ALA A 127 -17.35 17.20 7.95
C ALA A 127 -17.35 17.67 6.49
N SER A 128 -16.48 17.04 5.67
CA SER A 128 -16.41 17.27 4.24
C SER A 128 -16.96 16.07 3.46
N ASN A 129 -17.21 16.26 2.17
CA ASN A 129 -17.66 15.15 1.32
C ASN A 129 -16.53 14.20 0.87
N HIS A 130 -15.34 14.26 1.50
CA HIS A 130 -14.22 13.40 1.08
C HIS A 130 -14.56 11.91 1.26
N PRO A 131 -14.27 11.06 0.26
CA PRO A 131 -14.57 9.62 0.32
C PRO A 131 -13.57 8.84 1.18
N PHE A 132 -12.38 9.39 1.45
CA PHE A 132 -11.35 8.72 2.23
C PHE A 132 -10.95 9.57 3.42
N ILE A 133 -11.02 8.96 4.61
CA ILE A 133 -10.71 9.61 5.87
C ILE A 133 -9.57 8.85 6.52
N LYS A 134 -8.44 9.53 6.76
CA LYS A 134 -7.30 8.97 7.48
C LYS A 134 -7.49 9.23 8.97
N ALA A 135 -7.41 8.18 9.77
CA ALA A 135 -7.54 8.24 11.21
C ALA A 135 -6.45 7.41 11.92
N ASN A 136 -6.08 7.80 13.14
CA ASN A 136 -5.21 7.02 14.01
C ASN A 136 -6.05 6.13 14.94
N TYR A 137 -5.54 4.95 15.28
CA TYR A 137 -6.17 4.02 16.21
C TYR A 137 -5.09 3.34 17.07
N PRO A 138 -5.32 3.08 18.37
CA PRO A 138 -6.53 3.36 19.14
C PRO A 138 -6.66 4.83 19.58
N HIS A 139 -7.90 5.34 19.59
CA HIS A 139 -8.25 6.54 20.32
C HIS A 139 -8.38 6.17 21.80
N HIS A 140 -7.65 6.85 22.69
CA HIS A 140 -7.70 6.57 24.14
C HIS A 140 -9.13 6.67 24.71
N GLU A 141 -9.93 7.56 24.14
CA GLU A 141 -11.30 7.86 24.57
C GLU A 141 -12.36 7.00 23.84
N GLY A 142 -11.96 6.25 22.80
CA GLY A 142 -12.88 5.49 21.95
C GLY A 142 -13.84 6.35 21.11
N LEU A 143 -13.64 7.67 21.09
CA LEU A 143 -14.43 8.62 20.29
C LEU A 143 -13.75 8.84 18.94
N TRP A 144 -14.54 8.72 17.89
CA TRP A 144 -14.07 8.93 16.52
C TRP A 144 -14.50 10.30 16.02
N GLY A 145 -13.55 11.08 15.50
CA GLY A 145 -13.81 12.45 14.98
C GLY A 145 -14.77 12.52 13.78
N TRP A 146 -15.10 11.37 13.18
CA TRP A 146 -15.98 11.24 12.02
C TRP A 146 -17.40 10.74 12.36
N GLY A 147 -17.72 10.48 13.63
CA GLY A 147 -19.09 10.15 14.08
C GLY A 147 -19.73 8.96 13.34
N SER A 148 -20.91 9.17 12.74
CA SER A 148 -21.64 8.15 11.96
C SER A 148 -21.44 8.30 10.44
N VAL A 149 -20.43 9.06 10.01
CA VAL A 149 -20.24 9.43 8.60
C VAL A 149 -19.45 8.36 7.84
N GLY A 150 -18.76 7.45 8.51
CA GLY A 150 -18.01 6.37 7.87
C GLY A 150 -18.89 5.17 7.55
N ASP A 151 -18.82 4.69 6.31
CA ASP A 151 -19.56 3.50 5.90
C ASP A 151 -18.75 2.20 6.01
N GLN A 152 -17.43 2.31 5.82
CA GLN A 152 -16.53 1.17 5.91
C GLN A 152 -15.16 1.55 6.47
N VAL A 153 -14.47 0.56 7.03
CA VAL A 153 -13.18 0.73 7.70
C VAL A 153 -12.14 -0.20 7.08
N VAL A 154 -10.99 0.36 6.72
CA VAL A 154 -9.77 -0.36 6.37
C VAL A 154 -8.80 -0.23 7.52
N LEU A 155 -8.58 -1.33 8.25
CA LEU A 155 -7.63 -1.40 9.35
C LEU A 155 -6.24 -1.81 8.86
N MET A 156 -5.25 -0.95 9.09
CA MET A 156 -3.86 -1.19 8.76
C MET A 156 -3.09 -1.73 9.96
N VAL A 157 -2.59 -2.95 9.81
CA VAL A 157 -1.79 -3.65 10.82
C VAL A 157 -0.44 -4.04 10.23
N PRO A 158 0.59 -3.18 10.36
CA PRO A 158 1.94 -3.50 9.92
C PRO A 158 2.70 -4.35 10.95
N ASN A 159 3.96 -4.63 10.66
CA ASN A 159 4.88 -5.23 11.64
C ASN A 159 5.13 -4.26 12.80
N ILE A 160 4.74 -4.67 14.01
CA ILE A 160 4.86 -3.87 15.22
C ILE A 160 6.29 -3.39 15.51
N ARG A 161 7.32 -4.21 15.23
CA ARG A 161 8.71 -3.83 15.47
C ARG A 161 9.14 -2.68 14.58
N ARG A 162 8.63 -2.64 13.35
CA ARG A 162 8.90 -1.56 12.40
C ARG A 162 8.15 -0.29 12.82
N SER A 163 6.86 -0.41 13.11
CA SER A 163 6.04 0.75 13.48
C SER A 163 6.48 1.42 14.77
N MET A 164 6.98 0.67 15.76
CA MET A 164 7.54 1.28 16.97
C MET A 164 8.76 2.17 16.68
N ILE A 165 9.69 1.67 15.85
CA ILE A 165 10.90 2.42 15.49
C ILE A 165 10.51 3.63 14.65
N GLU A 166 9.69 3.45 13.61
CA GLU A 166 9.26 4.55 12.76
C GLU A 166 8.43 5.59 13.52
N TYR A 167 7.64 5.18 14.51
CA TYR A 167 6.88 6.11 15.33
C TYR A 167 7.80 6.96 16.21
N HIS A 168 8.79 6.33 16.85
CA HIS A 168 9.83 7.05 17.58
C HIS A 168 10.56 8.05 16.66
N ASP A 169 10.99 7.62 15.48
CA ASP A 169 11.79 8.47 14.58
C ASP A 169 10.98 9.69 14.11
N ILE A 170 9.68 9.52 13.80
CA ILE A 170 8.80 10.64 13.49
C ILE A 170 8.64 11.59 14.69
N LEU A 171 8.46 11.06 15.90
CA LEU A 171 8.37 11.91 17.10
C LEU A 171 9.66 12.68 17.34
N TRP A 172 10.81 12.03 17.15
CA TRP A 172 12.12 12.64 17.31
C TRP A 172 12.34 13.75 16.27
N ASP A 173 12.01 13.51 15.00
CA ASP A 173 12.09 14.52 13.93
C ASP A 173 11.21 15.75 14.23
N LEU A 174 10.06 15.52 14.87
CA LEU A 174 9.14 16.56 15.30
C LEU A 174 9.49 17.17 16.67
N ASN A 175 10.65 16.82 17.22
CA ASN A 175 11.12 17.26 18.54
C ASN A 175 10.08 17.02 19.65
N PHE A 176 9.36 15.90 19.56
CA PHE A 176 8.28 15.50 20.48
C PHE A 176 7.21 16.57 20.69
N ALA A 177 6.94 17.39 19.67
CA ALA A 177 5.91 18.41 19.70
C ALA A 177 4.54 17.84 20.12
N GLU A 178 3.89 18.50 21.09
CA GLU A 178 2.58 18.09 21.61
C GLU A 178 1.43 18.82 20.89
N THR A 179 1.73 19.96 20.25
CA THR A 179 0.74 20.73 19.51
C THR A 179 0.97 20.70 18.01
N TRP A 180 -0.12 20.84 17.24
CA TRP A 180 -0.06 20.95 15.78
C TRP A 180 0.81 22.12 15.31
N GLY A 181 0.79 23.24 16.04
CA GLY A 181 1.56 24.44 15.71
C GLY A 181 3.07 24.20 15.83
N GLU A 182 3.51 23.55 16.89
CA GLU A 182 4.91 23.18 17.10
C GLU A 182 5.37 22.12 16.08
N ALA A 183 4.56 21.08 15.86
CA ALA A 183 4.87 20.02 14.92
C ALA A 183 5.08 20.57 13.50
N ASN A 184 4.28 21.55 13.08
CA ASN A 184 4.43 22.17 11.76
C ASN A 184 5.71 22.98 11.58
N GLN A 185 6.25 23.56 12.66
CA GLN A 185 7.53 24.27 12.60
C GLN A 185 8.70 23.30 12.36
N MET A 186 8.55 22.05 12.79
CA MET A 186 9.56 20.99 12.64
C MET A 186 9.38 20.14 11.37
N ARG A 187 8.39 20.44 10.52
CA ARG A 187 8.04 19.61 9.36
C ARG A 187 9.22 19.37 8.41
N ASP A 188 10.10 20.35 8.26
CA ASP A 188 11.25 20.26 7.35
C ASP A 188 12.36 19.35 7.91
N ASN A 189 12.29 18.95 9.18
CA ASN A 189 13.21 17.99 9.80
C ASN A 189 12.82 16.53 9.52
N LEU A 190 11.58 16.28 9.06
CA LEU A 190 11.09 14.92 8.82
C LEU A 190 12.00 14.17 7.84
N PHE A 191 12.49 13.02 8.28
CA PHE A 191 13.41 12.13 7.55
C PHE A 191 14.74 12.78 7.16
N ALA A 192 15.13 13.88 7.80
CA ALA A 192 16.38 14.58 7.49
C ALA A 192 17.61 13.82 8.01
N SER A 193 17.48 13.16 9.16
CA SER A 193 18.56 12.40 9.77
C SER A 193 18.01 11.26 10.62
N LYS A 194 18.86 10.26 10.89
CA LYS A 194 18.49 9.17 11.77
C LYS A 194 18.72 9.57 13.23
N PRO A 195 17.77 9.31 14.15
CA PRO A 195 17.98 9.56 15.57
C PRO A 195 19.11 8.69 16.16
N PRO A 196 19.80 9.18 17.22
CA PRO A 196 20.69 8.36 18.03
C PRO A 196 19.98 7.11 18.57
N VAL A 197 20.71 6.00 18.70
CA VAL A 197 20.14 4.75 19.20
C VAL A 197 19.82 4.85 20.70
N GLU A 198 20.59 5.66 21.42
CA GLU A 198 20.44 5.94 22.83
C GLU A 198 19.10 6.63 23.13
N ASP A 199 18.68 7.57 22.27
CA ASP A 199 17.39 8.27 22.39
C ASP A 199 16.23 7.29 22.24
N PHE A 200 16.33 6.34 21.30
CA PHE A 200 15.33 5.29 21.14
C PHE A 200 15.18 4.42 22.39
N TYR A 201 16.30 4.02 23.01
CA TYR A 201 16.24 3.23 24.24
C TYR A 201 15.65 4.00 25.41
N ALA A 202 16.03 5.28 25.57
CA ALA A 202 15.46 6.14 26.60
C ALA A 202 13.94 6.31 26.43
N TRP A 203 13.49 6.60 25.21
CA TRP A 203 12.07 6.73 24.90
C TRP A 203 11.30 5.42 25.13
N ARG A 204 11.82 4.29 24.64
CA ARG A 204 11.19 2.97 24.81
C ARG A 204 11.01 2.65 26.29
N ASP A 205 12.08 2.81 27.07
CA ASP A 205 12.07 2.44 28.49
C ASP A 205 11.11 3.34 29.27
N LEU A 206 11.07 4.64 28.96
CA LEU A 206 10.09 5.56 29.53
C LEU A 206 8.65 5.12 29.23
N ARG A 207 8.32 4.84 27.95
CA ARG A 207 6.96 4.45 27.54
C ARG A 207 6.52 3.14 28.17
N VAL A 208 7.42 2.16 28.24
CA VAL A 208 7.13 0.89 28.93
C VAL A 208 6.83 1.15 30.39
N MET A 209 7.63 1.96 31.09
CA MET A 209 7.39 2.24 32.51
C MET A 209 6.12 3.05 32.77
N ASP A 210 5.75 3.94 31.85
CA ASP A 210 4.52 4.73 31.94
C ASP A 210 3.26 3.86 31.70
N GLU A 211 3.31 2.86 30.81
CA GLU A 211 2.12 2.09 30.40
C GLU A 211 1.84 0.82 31.24
N ILE A 212 2.80 0.32 32.03
CA ILE A 212 2.67 -0.96 32.77
C ILE A 212 1.89 -0.87 34.10
N HIS A 213 1.25 0.26 34.39
CA HIS A 213 0.43 0.46 35.59
C HIS A 213 -0.97 -0.14 35.50
#